data_AF-A0A4U9HEU4-F1
#
_entry.id   AF-A0A4U9HEU4-F1
#
_cell.length_a   1.000
_cell.length_b   1.000
_cell.length_c   1.000
_cell.angle_alpha   90.00
_cell.angle_beta   90.00
_cell.angle_gamma   90.00
#
_symmetry.space_group_name_H-M   'P 1'
#
loop_
_entity.id
_entity.type
_entity.pdbx_description
1 polymer ?
#
loop_
_entity_poly.entity_id
_entity_poly.type
_entity_poly.pdbx_seq_one_letter_code
_entity_poly.pdbx_strand_id
1 'polypeptide(L)' 'MVPESTLTGPEMALQQMGKTPLGRYLFTSSELTRDFIEIGHEAGLLGRRSRLRLSGKPLMLTELFLPASPLY' A
#
# COMPACT_ATOMS: atom_id res chain seq x y z
N MET A 1 6.21 3.29 -1.69
CA MET A 1 7.46 3.76 -1.06
C MET A 1 7.36 3.55 0.45
N VAL A 2 8.38 2.96 1.08
CA VAL A 2 8.42 2.75 2.53
C VAL A 2 9.63 3.51 3.09
N PRO A 3 9.43 4.50 3.99
CA PRO A 3 10.53 5.16 4.68
C PRO A 3 11.32 4.19 5.56
N GLU A 4 12.64 4.39 5.69
CA GLU A 4 13.47 3.55 6.56
C GLU A 4 13.02 3.60 8.03
N SER A 5 12.55 4.76 8.50
CA SER A 5 11.96 4.90 9.84
C SER A 5 10.75 3.98 10.09
N THR A 6 10.06 3.56 9.03
CA THR A 6 8.94 2.62 9.11
C THR A 6 9.42 1.17 9.25
N LEU A 7 10.66 0.85 8.84
CA LEU A 7 11.21 -0.50 8.81
C LEU A 7 11.84 -0.89 10.16
N THR A 8 11.05 -0.82 11.22
CA THR A 8 11.49 -1.13 12.59
C THR A 8 10.50 -2.08 13.25
N GLY A 9 10.97 -3.01 14.08
CA GLY A 9 10.09 -3.98 14.75
C GLY A 9 9.38 -4.91 13.76
N PRO A 10 8.07 -5.22 13.93
CA PRO A 10 7.31 -6.09 13.04
C PRO A 10 7.32 -5.63 11.57
N GLU A 11 7.44 -4.33 11.31
CA GLU A 11 7.43 -3.74 9.96
C GLU A 11 8.67 -4.07 9.13
N MET A 12 9.74 -4.63 9.70
CA MET A 12 10.88 -5.15 8.93
C MET A 12 10.47 -6.24 7.93
N ALA A 13 9.36 -6.96 8.20
CA ALA A 13 8.81 -7.96 7.29
C ALA A 13 8.45 -7.38 5.91
N LEU A 14 8.21 -6.06 5.79
CA LEU A 14 7.98 -5.39 4.52
C LEU A 14 9.18 -5.50 3.55
N GLN A 15 10.40 -5.66 4.06
CA GLN A 15 11.58 -5.89 3.23
C GLN A 15 11.69 -7.34 2.72
N GLN A 16 11.06 -8.28 3.42
CA GLN A 16 11.24 -9.73 3.19
C GLN A 16 10.06 -10.37 2.45
N MET A 17 9.15 -9.56 1.89
CA MET A 17 7.91 -10.07 1.33
C MET A 17 8.07 -11.00 0.12
N GLY A 18 9.13 -10.85 -0.68
CA GLY A 18 9.36 -11.67 -1.87
C GLY A 18 8.14 -11.72 -2.81
N LYS A 19 7.51 -12.89 -2.93
CA LYS A 19 6.31 -13.13 -3.77
C LYS A 19 4.99 -13.00 -3.00
N THR A 20 5.03 -12.72 -1.70
CA THR A 20 3.82 -12.55 -0.89
C THR A 20 3.17 -11.19 -1.21
N PRO A 21 1.86 -11.15 -1.52
CA PRO A 21 1.18 -9.89 -1.77
C PRO A 21 1.19 -8.97 -0.54
N LEU A 22 1.47 -7.69 -0.75
CA LEU A 22 1.52 -6.67 0.30
C LEU A 22 0.25 -6.65 1.16
N GLY A 23 -0.92 -6.74 0.52
CA GLY A 23 -2.21 -6.73 1.21
C GLY A 23 -2.33 -7.80 2.29
N ARG A 24 -1.72 -8.98 2.09
CA ARG A 24 -1.74 -10.04 3.11
C ARG A 24 -1.09 -9.58 4.42
N TYR A 25 0.01 -8.85 4.33
CA TYR A 25 0.70 -8.29 5.49
C TYR A 25 -0.08 -7.10 6.08
N LEU A 26 -0.55 -6.19 5.22
CA LEU A 26 -1.28 -4.99 5.65
C LEU A 26 -2.56 -5.34 6.42
N PHE A 27 -3.32 -6.33 5.97
CA PHE A 27 -4.62 -6.68 6.57
C PHE A 27 -4.54 -7.68 7.72
N THR A 28 -3.34 -8.20 8.04
CA THR A 28 -3.11 -8.98 9.27
C THR A 28 -2.79 -8.12 10.49
N SER A 29 -2.46 -6.84 10.30
CA SER A 29 -2.20 -5.90 11.40
C SER A 29 -3.50 -5.21 11.82
N SER A 30 -3.85 -5.28 13.11
CA SER A 30 -5.03 -4.62 13.68
C SER A 30 -4.91 -3.09 13.74
N GLU A 31 -3.74 -2.52 13.45
CA GLU A 31 -3.46 -1.08 13.57
C GLU A 31 -3.26 -0.37 12.22
N LEU A 32 -3.71 -0.98 11.12
CA LEU A 32 -3.66 -0.34 9.81
C LEU A 32 -4.64 0.85 9.77
N THR A 33 -4.10 2.06 9.57
CA THR A 33 -4.89 3.27 9.31
C THR A 33 -4.50 3.90 7.98
N ARG A 34 -5.35 4.81 7.49
CA ARG A 34 -5.15 5.50 6.21
C ARG A 34 -5.36 6.99 6.41
N ASP A 35 -4.33 7.76 6.06
CA ASP A 35 -4.38 9.22 6.16
C ASP A 35 -5.20 9.82 5.01
N PHE A 36 -4.97 9.36 3.79
CA PHE A 36 -5.68 9.82 2.61
C PHE A 36 -5.71 8.75 1.51
N ILE A 37 -6.64 8.95 0.58
CA ILE A 37 -6.70 8.27 -0.71
C ILE A 37 -6.98 9.34 -1.78
N GLU A 38 -6.18 9.33 -2.83
CA GLU A 38 -6.32 10.18 -4.00
C GLU A 38 -6.58 9.29 -5.21
N ILE A 39 -7.56 9.65 -6.03
CA ILE A 39 -7.86 8.94 -7.28
C ILE A 39 -7.18 9.69 -8.42
N GLY A 40 -6.54 8.94 -9.31
CA GLY A 40 -5.94 9.44 -10.54
C GLY A 40 -6.51 8.72 -11.75
N HIS A 41 -6.39 9.34 -12.91
CA HIS A 41 -6.76 8.75 -14.18
C HIS A 41 -5.80 9.25 -15.25
N GLU A 42 -5.22 8.32 -16.02
CA GLU A 42 -4.27 8.63 -17.08
C GLU A 42 -4.38 7.58 -18.19
N ALA A 43 -4.39 8.01 -19.45
CA ALA A 43 -4.48 7.12 -20.63
C ALA A 43 -5.65 6.09 -20.58
N GLY A 44 -6.80 6.48 -20.03
CA GLY A 44 -7.95 5.57 -19.89
C GLY A 44 -7.85 4.61 -18.69
N LEU A 45 -6.80 4.70 -17.89
CA LEU A 45 -6.57 3.86 -16.72
C LEU A 45 -6.79 4.65 -15.43
N LEU A 46 -7.60 4.10 -14.55
CA LEU A 46 -7.74 4.49 -13.16
C LEU A 46 -6.53 4.05 -12.35
N GLY A 47 -6.11 4.93 -11.46
CA GLY A 47 -5.14 4.63 -10.42
C GLY A 47 -5.55 5.26 -9.10
N ARG A 48 -4.86 4.88 -8.03
CA ARG A 48 -5.01 5.51 -6.73
C ARG A 48 -3.69 5.60 -5.99
N ARG A 49 -3.57 6.62 -5.14
CA ARG A 49 -2.46 6.81 -4.22
C ARG A 49 -2.99 6.93 -2.80
N SER A 50 -2.40 6.20 -1.86
CA SER A 50 -2.77 6.24 -0.45
C SER A 50 -1.54 6.35 0.43
N ARG A 51 -1.61 7.18 1.47
CA ARG A 51 -0.68 7.12 2.60
C ARG A 51 -1.30 6.27 3.70
N LEU A 52 -0.72 5.10 3.92
CA LEU A 52 -1.13 4.17 4.98
C LEU A 52 -0.21 4.34 6.19
N ARG A 53 -0.68 3.91 7.36
CA ARG A 53 0.13 3.79 8.57
C ARG A 53 -0.02 2.42 9.19
N LEU A 54 1.10 1.80 9.52
CA LEU A 54 1.19 0.58 10.31
C LEU A 54 1.74 0.95 11.68
N SER A 55 0.93 0.78 12.74
CA SER A 55 1.30 1.22 14.09
C SER A 55 1.81 2.67 14.11
N GLY A 56 1.10 3.55 13.38
CA GLY A 56 1.44 4.97 13.22
C GLY A 56 2.54 5.28 12.20
N LYS A 57 3.32 4.29 11.74
CA LYS A 57 4.46 4.48 10.83
C LYS A 57 4.01 4.58 9.37
N PRO A 58 4.35 5.65 8.65
CA PRO A 58 3.78 5.91 7.32
C PRO A 58 4.41 5.05 6.23
N LEU A 59 3.62 4.65 5.24
CA LEU A 59 4.08 4.17 3.94
C LEU A 59 3.18 4.68 2.82
N MET A 60 3.73 4.79 1.61
CA MET A 60 2.99 5.21 0.42
C MET A 60 2.70 4.00 -0.46
N LEU A 61 1.43 3.83 -0.83
CA LEU A 61 0.96 2.83 -1.78
C LEU A 61 0.36 3.52 -3.01
N THR A 62 0.76 3.07 -4.19
CA THR A 62 0.19 3.52 -5.46
C THR A 62 -0.18 2.30 -6.27
N GLU A 63 -1.42 2.26 -6.75
CA GLU A 63 -1.99 1.14 -7.48
C GLU A 63 -2.56 1.66 -8.80
N LEU A 64 -2.29 0.94 -9.88
CA LEU A 64 -2.87 1.17 -11.20
C LEU A 64 -3.79 0.00 -11.55
N PHE A 65 -4.99 0.29 -12.01
CA PHE A 65 -5.97 -0.72 -12.40
C PHE A 65 -5.85 -0.99 -13.89
N LEU A 66 -5.33 -2.16 -14.24
CA LEU A 66 -5.10 -2.57 -15.62
C LEU A 66 -6.41 -2.93 -16.34
N PRO A 67 -6.46 -2.94 -17.69
CA PRO A 67 -7.68 -3.20 -18.44
C PRO A 67 -8.39 -4.53 -18.10
N ALA A 68 -7.65 -5.57 -17.72
CA ALA A 68 -8.20 -6.86 -17.31
C ALA A 68 -8.74 -6.88 -15.86
N SER A 69 -8.59 -5.77 -15.13
CA SER A 69 -9.16 -5.62 -13.79
C SER A 69 -10.68 -5.40 -13.87
N PRO A 70 -11.46 -5.80 -12.86
CA PRO A 70 -12.93 -5.77 -12.91
C PRO A 70 -13.53 -4.35 -12.75
N LEU A 71 -12.73 -3.30 -12.88
CA LEU A 71 -13.17 -1.91 -12.72
C LEU A 71 -13.63 -1.25 -14.03
N TYR A 72 -13.40 -1.90 -15.17
CA TYR A 72 -13.84 -1.45 -16.49
C TYR A 72 -14.88 -2.41 -17.07
#